data_AF-A0A2V3WRL4-F1
#
_entry.id   AF-A0A2V3WRL4-F1
#
_cell.length_a   1.000
_cell.length_b   1.000
_cell.length_c   1.000
_cell.angle_alpha   90.00
_cell.angle_beta   90.00
_cell.angle_gamma   90.00
#
_symmetry.space_group_name_H-M   'P 1'
#
loop_
_entity.id
_entity.type
_entity.pdbx_description
1 polymer ?
#
loop_
_entity_poly.entity_id
_entity_poly.type
_entity_poly.pdbx_seq_one_letter_code
_entity_poly.pdbx_strand_id
1 'polypeptide(L)'
;MNKEKTNMNTRREILAGMGLATLGLIGLNTAWKKLSLDDTALNAIENRAALATTQFPNVTLYTHEGEAVKFYDDLIRDKVVAINMMYAQCAGICPKATANLLQVQEMLGERAGRDVFMYSITLQPELDTPRGLRQYTERYGIKSGWKFLTGAPEDIELVRYRLGFFDSDAKVDDVKENHTGMVRIGNDALNRWSMAASLSEPNQIMATINHLDPKIVHTFADKYS
;
A
#
# COMPACT_ATOMS: atom_id res chain seq x y z
N MET A 1 -57.43 54.14 -44.31
CA MET A 1 -58.36 53.00 -44.42
C MET A 1 -57.51 51.74 -44.40
N ASN A 2 -57.85 50.78 -43.53
CA ASN A 2 -57.22 49.47 -43.31
C ASN A 2 -55.77 49.37 -42.76
N LYS A 3 -55.64 48.32 -41.92
CA LYS A 3 -54.49 47.62 -41.32
C LYS A 3 -53.36 47.24 -42.30
N GLU A 4 -52.18 46.75 -41.88
CA GLU A 4 -51.70 46.28 -40.56
C GLU A 4 -50.20 46.66 -40.30
N LYS A 5 -49.59 46.08 -39.26
CA LYS A 5 -48.20 46.24 -38.77
C LYS A 5 -47.18 45.53 -39.70
N THR A 6 -45.85 45.73 -39.65
CA THR A 6 -45.00 45.93 -38.44
C THR A 6 -43.67 46.64 -38.71
N ASN A 7 -43.18 47.34 -37.68
CA ASN A 7 -41.78 47.70 -37.35
C ASN A 7 -40.70 46.67 -37.77
N MET A 8 -39.41 47.00 -37.87
CA MET A 8 -38.61 48.26 -37.94
C MET A 8 -37.21 47.83 -38.49
N ASN A 9 -36.48 48.58 -39.32
CA ASN A 9 -35.67 49.77 -39.00
C ASN A 9 -34.66 49.56 -37.83
N THR A 10 -33.35 49.85 -37.95
CA THR A 10 -32.55 50.32 -39.11
C THR A 10 -31.08 49.88 -38.98
N ARG A 11 -30.39 49.81 -40.12
CA ARG A 11 -28.92 49.85 -40.32
C ARG A 11 -28.26 50.97 -39.46
N ARG A 12 -26.98 50.90 -39.07
CA ARG A 12 -25.77 50.87 -39.93
C ARG A 12 -24.55 50.39 -39.10
N GLU A 13 -23.62 49.59 -39.64
CA GLU A 13 -22.35 50.00 -40.30
C GLU A 13 -21.53 51.01 -39.45
N ILE A 14 -20.22 50.89 -39.20
CA ILE A 14 -19.12 50.09 -39.79
C ILE A 14 -17.96 50.03 -38.73
N LEU A 15 -16.85 49.25 -38.73
CA LEU A 15 -16.04 48.51 -39.71
C LEU A 15 -15.26 47.36 -39.00
N ALA A 16 -14.42 46.62 -39.76
CA ALA A 16 -13.16 45.94 -39.40
C ALA A 16 -13.11 44.91 -38.23
N GLY A 17 -12.64 43.69 -38.54
CA GLY A 17 -11.90 42.87 -37.56
C GLY A 17 -12.41 41.47 -37.20
N MET A 18 -13.33 40.85 -37.96
CA MET A 18 -13.81 39.48 -37.66
C MET A 18 -13.62 38.51 -38.82
N GLY A 19 -12.55 37.70 -38.75
CA GLY A 19 -12.50 36.39 -39.41
C GLY A 19 -13.38 35.39 -38.64
N LEU A 20 -14.05 34.47 -39.36
CA LEU A 20 -15.02 33.56 -38.76
C LEU A 20 -14.35 32.48 -37.89
N ALA A 21 -14.63 32.50 -36.59
CA ALA A 21 -14.28 31.45 -35.64
C ALA A 21 -15.36 31.25 -34.55
N THR A 22 -16.64 31.35 -34.91
CA THR A 22 -17.78 31.13 -33.99
C THR A 22 -18.05 29.65 -33.71
N LEU A 23 -17.00 28.92 -33.29
CA LEU A 23 -17.04 27.52 -32.85
C LEU A 23 -16.24 27.39 -31.55
N GLY A 24 -16.92 27.34 -30.40
CA GLY A 24 -16.25 27.12 -29.11
C GLY A 24 -17.12 27.26 -27.86
N LEU A 25 -17.91 28.34 -27.75
CA LEU A 25 -18.57 28.70 -26.47
C LEU A 25 -19.65 27.71 -25.99
N ILE A 26 -20.26 26.91 -26.88
CA ILE A 26 -21.18 25.82 -26.48
C ILE A 26 -20.41 24.58 -25.96
N GLY A 27 -19.18 24.38 -26.43
CA GLY A 27 -18.33 23.26 -26.03
C GLY A 27 -17.76 23.39 -24.61
N LEU A 28 -17.50 24.61 -24.14
CA LEU A 28 -16.91 24.82 -22.80
C LEU A 28 -17.84 24.39 -21.66
N ASN A 29 -19.12 24.76 -21.71
CA ASN A 29 -20.06 24.45 -20.62
C ASN A 29 -20.37 22.94 -20.54
N THR A 30 -20.34 22.24 -21.68
CA THR A 30 -20.49 20.78 -21.75
C THR A 30 -19.19 20.04 -21.39
N ALA A 31 -18.02 20.60 -21.71
CA ALA A 31 -16.73 20.07 -21.26
C ALA A 31 -16.56 20.17 -19.74
N TRP A 32 -16.86 21.32 -19.11
CA TRP A 32 -16.73 21.49 -17.66
C TRP A 32 -17.65 20.53 -16.89
N LYS A 33 -18.93 20.41 -17.29
CA LYS A 33 -19.87 19.45 -16.69
C LYS A 33 -19.51 17.97 -16.95
N LYS A 34 -18.56 17.70 -17.84
CA LYS A 34 -18.00 16.36 -18.13
C LYS A 34 -16.63 16.13 -17.48
N LEU A 35 -16.04 17.16 -16.89
CA LEU A 35 -14.77 17.09 -16.15
C LEU A 35 -14.94 17.18 -14.63
N SER A 36 -16.06 17.75 -14.15
CA SER A 36 -16.52 17.58 -12.78
C SER A 36 -16.82 16.10 -12.53
N LEU A 37 -16.13 15.49 -11.57
CA LEU A 37 -16.57 14.22 -11.01
C LEU A 37 -17.95 14.44 -10.37
N ASP A 38 -18.94 13.70 -10.84
CA ASP A 38 -20.29 13.68 -10.26
C ASP A 38 -20.21 13.27 -8.77
N ASP A 39 -21.07 13.83 -7.91
CA ASP A 39 -21.13 13.44 -6.50
C ASP A 39 -21.34 11.93 -6.34
N THR A 40 -22.03 11.29 -7.29
CA THR A 40 -22.18 9.83 -7.40
C THR A 40 -20.83 9.12 -7.57
N ALA A 41 -19.89 9.70 -8.30
CA ALA A 41 -18.53 9.16 -8.48
C ALA A 41 -17.65 9.38 -7.25
N LEU A 42 -17.80 10.53 -6.56
CA LEU A 42 -17.12 10.80 -5.29
C LEU A 42 -17.62 9.86 -4.19
N ASN A 43 -18.93 9.74 -4.01
CA ASN A 43 -19.57 8.76 -3.13
C ASN A 43 -19.18 7.33 -3.51
N ALA A 44 -19.04 6.99 -4.79
CA ALA A 44 -18.57 5.66 -5.20
C ALA A 44 -17.09 5.42 -4.87
N ILE A 45 -16.26 6.45 -4.76
CA ILE A 45 -14.87 6.35 -4.28
C ILE A 45 -14.86 6.15 -2.76
N GLU A 46 -15.63 6.94 -2.00
CA GLU A 46 -15.76 6.79 -0.53
C GLU A 46 -16.35 5.43 -0.14
N ASN A 47 -17.42 5.00 -0.80
CA ASN A 47 -18.00 3.67 -0.56
C ASN A 47 -17.05 2.53 -1.00
N ARG A 48 -16.21 2.73 -2.02
CA ARG A 48 -15.17 1.75 -2.37
C ARG A 48 -14.05 1.70 -1.34
N ALA A 49 -13.65 2.83 -0.74
CA ALA A 49 -12.73 2.84 0.38
C ALA A 49 -13.31 2.11 1.61
N ALA A 50 -14.58 2.37 1.93
CA ALA A 50 -15.30 1.71 3.02
C ALA A 50 -15.55 0.21 2.78
N LEU A 51 -15.82 -0.22 1.54
CA LEU A 51 -16.01 -1.63 1.17
C LEU A 51 -14.69 -2.42 1.06
N ALA A 52 -13.54 -1.75 1.00
CA ALA A 52 -12.26 -2.40 0.78
C ALA A 52 -11.59 -2.91 2.07
N THR A 53 -12.24 -2.80 3.24
CA THR A 53 -11.70 -3.23 4.54
C THR A 53 -11.18 -4.66 4.48
N THR A 54 -9.86 -4.81 4.36
CA THR A 54 -9.18 -6.10 4.39
C THR A 54 -9.19 -6.58 5.83
N GLN A 55 -10.25 -7.29 6.24
CA GLN A 55 -10.40 -7.67 7.65
C GLN A 55 -9.38 -8.76 8.02
N PHE A 56 -8.24 -8.29 8.52
CA PHE A 56 -7.19 -9.08 9.13
C PHE A 56 -7.66 -9.70 10.45
N PRO A 57 -7.11 -10.86 10.85
CA PRO A 57 -7.46 -11.50 12.10
C PRO A 57 -6.89 -10.71 13.29
N ASN A 58 -7.59 -10.69 14.42
CA ASN A 58 -7.11 -10.04 15.66
C ASN A 58 -6.62 -11.06 16.71
N VAL A 59 -5.89 -12.05 16.20
CA VAL A 59 -5.25 -13.13 16.96
C VAL A 59 -4.12 -12.60 17.84
N THR A 60 -3.70 -13.39 18.83
CA THR A 60 -2.58 -13.03 19.71
C THR A 60 -1.31 -13.68 19.18
N LEU A 61 -0.34 -12.86 18.78
CA LEU A 61 1.01 -13.31 18.45
C LEU A 61 1.97 -12.93 19.59
N TYR A 62 3.16 -13.52 19.57
CA TYR A 62 4.25 -13.26 20.50
C TYR A 62 5.47 -12.74 19.74
N THR A 63 6.03 -11.64 20.21
CA THR A 63 7.25 -11.07 19.63
C THR A 63 8.49 -11.81 20.13
N HIS A 64 9.63 -11.60 19.46
CA HIS A 64 10.92 -12.15 19.88
C HIS A 64 11.43 -11.63 21.24
N GLU A 65 10.90 -10.49 21.72
CA GLU A 65 11.10 -9.99 23.08
C GLU A 65 10.22 -10.70 24.13
N GLY A 66 9.25 -11.51 23.70
CA GLY A 66 8.27 -12.20 24.56
C GLY A 66 7.00 -11.39 24.84
N GLU A 67 6.81 -10.25 24.17
CA GLU A 67 5.60 -9.42 24.30
C GLU A 67 4.43 -10.10 23.57
N ALA A 68 3.24 -10.14 24.20
CA ALA A 68 2.01 -10.59 23.56
C ALA A 68 1.35 -9.41 22.85
N VAL A 69 1.04 -9.55 21.56
CA VAL A 69 0.52 -8.49 20.69
C VAL A 69 -0.67 -8.97 19.86
N LYS A 70 -1.63 -8.07 19.62
CA LYS A 70 -2.77 -8.29 18.74
C LYS A 70 -2.44 -7.99 17.30
N PHE A 71 -2.63 -8.97 16.41
CA PHE A 71 -2.15 -8.86 15.03
C PHE A 71 -2.71 -7.62 14.31
N TYR A 72 -4.04 -7.43 14.29
CA TYR A 72 -4.59 -6.22 13.69
C TYR A 72 -4.34 -4.98 14.55
N ASP A 73 -4.78 -4.96 15.81
CA ASP A 73 -4.79 -3.74 16.61
C ASP A 73 -3.39 -3.18 16.95
N ASP A 74 -2.41 -4.03 17.27
CA ASP A 74 -1.07 -3.58 17.67
C ASP A 74 -0.08 -3.51 16.50
N LEU A 75 -0.29 -4.24 15.39
CA LEU A 75 0.69 -4.35 14.30
C LEU A 75 0.23 -3.74 12.97
N ILE A 76 -1.05 -3.83 12.60
CA ILE A 76 -1.55 -3.39 11.27
C ILE A 76 -2.29 -2.05 11.33
N ARG A 77 -3.18 -1.89 12.32
CA ARG A 77 -4.13 -0.77 12.42
C ARG A 77 -3.45 0.59 12.24
N ASP A 78 -3.94 1.35 11.27
CA ASP A 78 -3.49 2.71 10.93
C ASP A 78 -1.99 2.86 10.56
N LYS A 79 -1.30 1.76 10.20
CA LYS A 79 0.16 1.75 9.96
C LYS A 79 0.55 1.53 8.49
N VAL A 80 1.76 1.98 8.16
CA VAL A 80 2.50 1.50 6.99
C VAL A 80 3.35 0.31 7.44
N VAL A 81 3.19 -0.84 6.79
CA VAL A 81 3.77 -2.12 7.20
C VAL A 81 4.49 -2.83 6.05
N ALA A 82 5.59 -3.50 6.35
CA ALA A 82 6.27 -4.42 5.45
C ALA A 82 6.45 -5.78 6.15
N ILE A 83 5.82 -6.81 5.60
CA ILE A 83 5.61 -8.10 6.26
C ILE A 83 6.16 -9.23 5.39
N ASN A 84 6.87 -10.20 5.96
CA ASN A 84 7.26 -11.42 5.23
C ASN A 84 7.09 -12.67 6.10
N MET A 85 6.84 -13.80 5.46
CA MET A 85 6.95 -15.10 6.11
C MET A 85 8.41 -15.59 6.08
N MET A 86 8.84 -16.30 7.13
CA MET A 86 10.18 -16.90 7.25
C MET A 86 10.18 -18.08 8.22
N TYR A 87 11.35 -18.67 8.50
CA TYR A 87 11.59 -19.53 9.65
C TYR A 87 13.07 -19.48 10.03
N ALA A 88 13.40 -19.49 11.33
CA ALA A 88 14.72 -19.13 11.83
C ALA A 88 15.83 -20.13 11.46
N GLN A 89 15.44 -21.37 11.17
CA GLN A 89 16.32 -22.48 10.80
C GLN A 89 16.39 -22.72 9.28
N CYS A 90 15.89 -21.78 8.47
CA CYS A 90 15.92 -21.84 7.01
C CYS A 90 17.35 -21.80 6.44
N ALA A 91 17.82 -22.93 5.90
CA ALA A 91 19.12 -23.07 5.25
C ALA A 91 19.15 -22.64 3.76
N GLY A 92 18.00 -22.24 3.20
CA GLY A 92 17.83 -21.95 1.77
C GLY A 92 17.81 -20.46 1.43
N ILE A 93 16.64 -19.97 1.00
CA ILE A 93 16.44 -18.61 0.46
C ILE A 93 16.50 -17.51 1.53
N CYS A 94 16.04 -17.80 2.74
CA CYS A 94 15.73 -16.78 3.76
C CYS A 94 16.92 -15.89 4.18
N PRO A 95 18.18 -16.38 4.32
CA PRO A 95 19.31 -15.52 4.63
C PRO A 95 19.54 -14.38 3.63
N LYS A 96 19.22 -14.59 2.34
CA LYS A 96 19.29 -13.53 1.32
C LYS A 96 18.14 -12.52 1.46
N ALA A 97 16.92 -13.01 1.70
CA ALA A 97 15.77 -12.14 1.98
C ALA A 97 16.02 -11.25 3.21
N THR A 98 16.57 -11.81 4.29
CA THR A 98 16.96 -11.07 5.50
C THR A 98 18.06 -10.03 5.20
N ALA A 99 19.06 -10.36 4.36
CA ALA A 99 20.09 -9.40 3.96
C ALA A 99 19.57 -8.25 3.08
N ASN A 100 18.56 -8.50 2.24
CA ASN A 100 17.88 -7.45 1.48
C ASN A 100 17.03 -6.56 2.39
N LEU A 101 16.27 -7.17 3.32
CA LEU A 101 15.40 -6.45 4.26
C LEU A 101 16.22 -5.67 5.32
N LEU A 102 17.41 -6.14 5.71
CA LEU A 102 18.36 -5.35 6.52
C LEU A 102 18.74 -4.04 5.82
N GLN A 103 19.07 -4.09 4.53
CA GLN A 103 19.36 -2.88 3.75
C GLN A 103 18.12 -1.96 3.65
N VAL A 104 16.91 -2.51 3.54
CA VAL A 104 15.66 -1.72 3.61
C VAL A 104 15.49 -1.07 4.99
N GLN A 105 15.80 -1.77 6.09
CA GLN A 105 15.79 -1.19 7.44
C GLN A 105 16.80 -0.03 7.57
N GLU A 106 17.98 -0.17 6.97
CA GLU A 106 19.00 0.90 6.96
C GLU A 106 18.60 2.09 6.06
N MET A 107 17.92 1.85 4.94
CA MET A 107 17.35 2.91 4.08
C MET A 107 16.16 3.64 4.74
N LEU A 108 15.43 2.97 5.63
CA LEU A 108 14.38 3.60 6.45
C LEU A 108 14.99 4.43 7.60
N GLY A 109 16.07 3.95 8.22
CA GLY A 109 16.70 4.58 9.38
C GLY A 109 15.68 4.85 10.49
N GLU A 110 15.63 6.08 10.99
CA GLU A 110 14.69 6.54 12.02
C GLU A 110 13.19 6.42 11.64
N ARG A 111 12.84 6.12 10.38
CA ARG A 111 11.45 5.79 10.00
C ARG A 111 11.04 4.38 10.44
N ALA A 112 12.00 3.45 10.62
CA ALA A 112 11.73 2.09 11.03
C ALA A 112 11.21 2.05 12.48
N GLY A 113 9.98 1.54 12.67
CA GLY A 113 9.30 1.53 13.97
C GLY A 113 8.63 2.85 14.37
N ARG A 114 8.62 3.86 13.51
CA ARG A 114 7.96 5.17 13.73
C ARG A 114 6.95 5.51 12.63
N ASP A 115 7.39 5.40 11.38
CA ASP A 115 6.59 5.72 10.19
C ASP A 115 6.27 4.46 9.39
N VAL A 116 7.21 3.51 9.32
CA VAL A 116 7.07 2.21 8.67
C VAL A 116 7.48 1.11 9.65
N PHE A 117 6.66 0.07 9.79
CA PHE A 117 6.91 -1.05 10.70
C PHE A 117 7.24 -2.33 9.91
N MET A 118 8.27 -3.06 10.34
CA MET A 118 8.70 -4.29 9.68
C MET A 118 8.35 -5.52 10.53
N TYR A 119 7.82 -6.57 9.90
CA TYR A 119 7.34 -7.76 10.58
C TYR A 119 7.77 -9.04 9.86
N SER A 120 8.51 -9.90 10.54
CA SER A 120 8.83 -11.25 10.05
C SER A 120 8.08 -12.29 10.88
N ILE A 121 7.23 -13.08 10.23
CA ILE A 121 6.35 -14.05 10.88
C ILE A 121 6.85 -15.46 10.56
N THR A 122 7.03 -16.31 11.58
CA THR A 122 7.48 -17.69 11.36
C THR A 122 6.38 -18.55 10.73
N LEU A 123 6.80 -19.48 9.86
CA LEU A 123 6.01 -20.61 9.35
C LEU A 123 6.22 -21.89 10.17
N GLN A 124 7.09 -21.86 11.18
CA GLN A 124 7.41 -22.99 12.06
C GLN A 124 7.26 -22.61 13.55
N PRO A 125 6.08 -22.12 14.01
CA PRO A 125 5.88 -21.71 15.40
C PRO A 125 6.17 -22.83 16.42
N GLU A 126 6.01 -24.09 16.00
CA GLU A 126 6.40 -25.30 16.74
C GLU A 126 7.90 -25.39 17.10
N LEU A 127 8.78 -24.65 16.40
CA LEU A 127 10.22 -24.59 16.64
C LEU A 127 10.68 -23.16 17.02
N ASP A 128 10.16 -22.16 16.32
CA ASP A 128 10.56 -20.75 16.42
C ASP A 128 9.87 -20.05 17.59
N THR A 129 10.22 -20.49 18.80
CA THR A 129 9.88 -19.82 20.06
C THR A 129 10.41 -18.38 20.10
N PRO A 130 9.84 -17.46 20.92
CA PRO A 130 10.32 -16.10 21.08
C PRO A 130 11.84 -15.99 21.31
N ARG A 131 12.39 -16.89 22.16
CA ARG A 131 13.83 -16.98 22.43
C ARG A 131 14.66 -17.39 21.19
N GLY A 132 14.14 -18.29 20.36
CA GLY A 132 14.78 -18.69 19.10
C GLY A 132 14.79 -17.55 18.09
N LEU A 133 13.66 -16.83 17.97
CA LEU A 133 13.57 -15.61 17.16
C LEU A 133 14.51 -14.50 17.68
N ARG A 134 14.73 -14.38 19.00
CA ARG A 134 15.69 -13.44 19.57
C ARG A 134 17.14 -13.77 19.19
N GLN A 135 17.51 -15.04 19.25
CA GLN A 135 18.81 -15.51 18.78
C GLN A 135 18.99 -15.32 17.26
N TYR A 136 17.90 -15.27 16.49
CA TYR A 136 17.93 -14.90 15.07
C TYR A 136 18.20 -13.41 14.89
N THR A 137 17.46 -12.51 15.54
CA THR A 137 17.68 -11.06 15.39
C THR A 137 19.05 -10.63 15.90
N GLU A 138 19.52 -11.19 17.02
CA GLU A 138 20.88 -11.01 17.54
C GLU A 138 21.95 -11.45 16.52
N ARG A 139 21.79 -12.63 15.91
CA ARG A 139 22.74 -13.18 14.91
C ARG A 139 22.86 -12.31 13.66
N TYR A 140 21.75 -11.75 13.19
CA TYR A 140 21.69 -10.94 11.97
C TYR A 140 21.84 -9.43 12.22
N GLY A 141 22.05 -9.00 13.49
CA GLY A 141 22.24 -7.59 13.84
C GLY A 141 21.00 -6.71 13.60
N ILE A 142 19.81 -7.31 13.66
CA ILE A 142 18.55 -6.64 13.33
C ILE A 142 18.21 -5.58 14.39
N LYS A 143 17.85 -4.38 13.93
CA LYS A 143 17.65 -3.19 14.77
C LYS A 143 16.18 -3.03 15.18
N SER A 144 15.90 -2.05 16.04
CA SER A 144 14.54 -1.66 16.43
C SER A 144 13.66 -1.30 15.22
N GLY A 145 12.34 -1.45 15.39
CA GLY A 145 11.35 -1.19 14.33
C GLY A 145 11.06 -2.38 13.41
N TRP A 146 11.82 -3.48 13.54
CA TRP A 146 11.55 -4.77 12.92
C TRP A 146 11.28 -5.81 14.01
N LYS A 147 10.03 -6.29 14.15
CA LYS A 147 9.67 -7.35 15.10
C LYS A 147 9.61 -8.71 14.40
N PHE A 148 10.14 -9.73 15.07
CA PHE A 148 9.98 -11.13 14.68
C PHE A 148 8.88 -11.77 15.53
N LEU A 149 8.02 -12.58 14.92
CA LEU A 149 6.72 -12.99 15.46
C LEU A 149 6.46 -14.48 15.34
N THR A 150 5.84 -15.05 16.37
CA THR A 150 5.36 -16.44 16.46
C THR A 150 3.99 -16.49 17.15
N GLY A 151 3.32 -17.64 17.23
CA GLY A 151 1.94 -17.74 17.74
C GLY A 151 1.48 -19.19 17.85
N ALA A 152 0.16 -19.38 18.01
CA ALA A 152 -0.43 -20.71 17.80
C ALA A 152 -0.35 -21.10 16.31
N PRO A 153 -0.12 -22.38 15.95
CA PRO A 153 -0.03 -22.81 14.55
C PRO A 153 -1.25 -22.39 13.71
N GLU A 154 -2.44 -22.53 14.26
CA GLU A 154 -3.72 -22.13 13.64
C GLU A 154 -3.83 -20.61 13.42
N ASP A 155 -3.31 -19.79 14.34
CA ASP A 155 -3.29 -18.33 14.23
C ASP A 155 -2.27 -17.87 13.17
N ILE A 156 -1.13 -18.55 13.09
CA ILE A 156 -0.08 -18.30 12.09
C ILE A 156 -0.59 -18.64 10.68
N GLU A 157 -1.25 -19.78 10.49
CA GLU A 157 -1.87 -20.14 9.21
C GLU A 157 -2.99 -19.16 8.84
N LEU A 158 -3.86 -18.78 9.77
CA LEU A 158 -4.90 -17.77 9.53
C LEU A 158 -4.31 -16.41 9.10
N VAL A 159 -3.21 -15.97 9.73
CA VAL A 159 -2.48 -14.76 9.35
C VAL A 159 -1.83 -14.91 7.96
N ARG A 160 -1.19 -16.05 7.67
CA ARG A 160 -0.56 -16.37 6.37
C ARG A 160 -1.56 -16.23 5.22
N TYR A 161 -2.70 -16.91 5.30
CA TYR A 161 -3.77 -16.82 4.31
C TYR A 161 -4.33 -15.39 4.19
N ARG A 162 -4.58 -14.69 5.31
CA ARG A 162 -5.17 -13.34 5.32
C ARG A 162 -4.25 -12.25 4.77
N LEU A 163 -2.93 -12.46 4.82
CA LEU A 163 -1.95 -11.58 4.18
C LEU A 163 -1.82 -11.82 2.66
N GLY A 164 -2.25 -12.99 2.17
CA GLY A 164 -2.11 -13.41 0.77
C GLY A 164 -0.88 -14.28 0.48
N PHE A 165 -0.27 -14.88 1.50
CA PHE A 165 0.87 -15.80 1.36
C PHE A 165 0.38 -17.25 1.14
N PHE A 166 -0.35 -17.50 0.06
CA PHE A 166 -0.88 -18.83 -0.25
C PHE A 166 -0.91 -19.11 -1.76
N ASP A 167 -0.89 -20.39 -2.14
CA ASP A 167 -1.19 -20.85 -3.50
C ASP A 167 -2.63 -21.37 -3.61
N SER A 168 -3.19 -21.29 -4.82
CA SER A 168 -4.49 -21.87 -5.19
C SER A 168 -4.49 -23.40 -5.31
N ASP A 169 -3.35 -24.04 -5.62
CA ASP A 169 -3.21 -25.50 -5.53
C ASP A 169 -2.70 -25.86 -4.12
N ALA A 170 -3.53 -26.55 -3.35
CA ALA A 170 -3.21 -26.98 -1.98
C ALA A 170 -1.88 -27.76 -1.88
N LYS A 171 -1.48 -28.51 -2.92
CA LYS A 171 -0.20 -29.25 -2.92
C LYS A 171 1.03 -28.36 -3.09
N VAL A 172 0.84 -27.17 -3.66
CA VAL A 172 1.87 -26.13 -3.76
C VAL A 172 1.86 -25.28 -2.49
N ASP A 173 0.69 -25.09 -1.89
CA ASP A 173 0.50 -24.37 -0.63
C ASP A 173 1.04 -25.12 0.60
N ASP A 174 0.90 -26.45 0.65
CA ASP A 174 1.45 -27.32 1.70
C ASP A 174 2.99 -27.22 1.82
N VAL A 175 3.68 -26.77 0.75
CA VAL A 175 5.13 -26.59 0.71
C VAL A 175 5.50 -25.21 1.29
N LYS A 176 5.65 -25.17 2.62
CA LYS A 176 5.91 -23.95 3.42
C LYS A 176 7.01 -23.05 2.85
N GLU A 177 8.06 -23.61 2.24
CA GLU A 177 9.14 -22.90 1.54
C GLU A 177 8.65 -21.80 0.59
N ASN A 178 7.58 -22.07 -0.17
CA ASN A 178 7.07 -21.21 -1.24
C ASN A 178 6.62 -19.83 -0.73
N HIS A 179 6.14 -19.76 0.51
CA HIS A 179 5.55 -18.54 1.10
C HIS A 179 6.59 -17.50 1.54
N THR A 180 7.88 -17.85 1.51
CA THR A 180 9.00 -16.96 1.91
C THR A 180 9.49 -16.03 0.79
N GLY A 181 9.02 -16.23 -0.46
CA GLY A 181 9.49 -15.51 -1.64
C GLY A 181 9.02 -14.05 -1.76
N MET A 182 8.10 -13.58 -0.92
CA MET A 182 7.41 -12.29 -1.06
C MET A 182 7.45 -11.46 0.23
N VAL A 183 7.32 -10.14 0.05
CA VAL A 183 7.11 -9.14 1.10
C VAL A 183 5.75 -8.48 0.83
N ARG A 184 4.81 -8.64 1.75
CA ARG A 184 3.50 -8.00 1.73
C ARG A 184 3.61 -6.61 2.33
N ILE A 185 3.30 -5.57 1.56
CA ILE A 185 3.49 -4.18 1.98
C ILE A 185 2.14 -3.47 1.96
N GLY A 186 1.81 -2.76 3.04
CA GLY A 186 0.50 -2.17 3.25
C GLY A 186 0.55 -0.78 3.84
N ASN A 187 -0.50 -0.01 3.59
CA ASN A 187 -0.91 1.16 4.36
C ASN A 187 -2.38 0.93 4.74
N ASP A 188 -2.62 0.66 6.01
CA ASP A 188 -3.93 0.29 6.53
C ASP A 188 -4.92 1.48 6.54
N ALA A 189 -4.46 2.66 6.98
CA ALA A 189 -5.26 3.89 7.02
C ALA A 189 -5.77 4.37 5.64
N LEU A 190 -5.08 4.00 4.56
CA LEU A 190 -5.52 4.22 3.18
C LEU A 190 -6.11 2.96 2.52
N ASN A 191 -6.09 1.81 3.21
CA ASN A 191 -6.29 0.46 2.69
C ASN A 191 -5.63 0.27 1.30
N ARG A 192 -4.35 0.63 1.18
CA ARG A 192 -3.54 0.44 -0.03
C ARG A 192 -2.49 -0.63 0.22
N TRP A 193 -2.56 -1.72 -0.54
CA TRP A 193 -1.73 -2.91 -0.33
C TRP A 193 -1.06 -3.37 -1.64
N SER A 194 0.22 -3.68 -1.57
CA SER A 194 1.05 -4.18 -2.68
C SER A 194 1.94 -5.35 -2.22
N MET A 195 2.80 -5.87 -3.10
CA MET A 195 3.85 -6.83 -2.76
C MET A 195 5.12 -6.55 -3.55
N ALA A 196 6.27 -6.96 -2.99
CA ALA A 196 7.56 -7.06 -3.69
C ALA A 196 8.15 -8.45 -3.47
N ALA A 197 9.02 -8.94 -4.37
CA ALA A 197 9.75 -10.18 -4.12
C ALA A 197 10.79 -9.98 -3.01
N SER A 198 10.96 -10.94 -2.10
CA SER A 198 11.93 -10.82 -0.99
C SER A 198 13.38 -10.86 -1.47
N LEU A 199 13.63 -11.38 -2.69
CA LEU A 199 14.92 -11.34 -3.38
C LEU A 199 15.10 -10.14 -4.33
N SER A 200 14.12 -9.24 -4.48
CA SER A 200 14.32 -8.00 -5.23
C SER A 200 15.42 -7.13 -4.60
N GLU A 201 16.09 -6.34 -5.44
CA GLU A 201 17.03 -5.31 -4.98
C GLU A 201 16.39 -4.43 -3.87
N PRO A 202 17.10 -4.08 -2.78
CA PRO A 202 16.54 -3.30 -1.68
C PRO A 202 15.87 -1.99 -2.13
N ASN A 203 16.43 -1.34 -3.15
CA ASN A 203 15.84 -0.15 -3.78
C ASN A 203 14.44 -0.38 -4.37
N GLN A 204 14.15 -1.59 -4.90
CA GLN A 204 12.82 -1.93 -5.44
C GLN A 204 11.81 -2.16 -4.30
N ILE A 205 12.20 -2.90 -3.26
CA ILE A 205 11.35 -3.13 -2.07
C ILE A 205 11.04 -1.79 -1.40
N MET A 206 12.06 -0.93 -1.23
CA MET A 206 11.92 0.42 -0.71
C MET A 206 11.07 1.31 -1.62
N ALA A 207 11.15 1.17 -2.95
CA ALA A 207 10.25 1.88 -3.88
C ALA A 207 8.78 1.44 -3.71
N THR A 208 8.51 0.16 -3.42
CA THR A 208 7.16 -0.33 -3.13
C THR A 208 6.62 0.20 -1.80
N ILE A 209 7.45 0.27 -0.75
CA ILE A 209 7.11 0.97 0.52
C ILE A 209 6.81 2.45 0.22
N ASN A 210 7.69 3.09 -0.55
CA ASN A 210 7.58 4.52 -0.87
C ASN A 210 6.38 4.86 -1.78
N HIS A 211 5.78 3.87 -2.46
CA HIS A 211 4.53 4.06 -3.20
C HIS A 211 3.27 4.01 -2.30
N LEU A 212 3.43 3.59 -1.03
CA LEU A 212 2.35 3.37 -0.07
C LEU A 212 2.42 4.31 1.16
N ASP A 213 3.59 4.86 1.51
CA ASP A 213 3.75 5.85 2.59
C ASP A 213 3.44 7.30 2.11
N PRO A 214 2.37 7.96 2.61
CA PRO A 214 2.02 9.33 2.24
C PRO A 214 2.90 10.40 2.88
N LYS A 215 3.78 10.05 3.84
CA LYS A 215 4.69 11.01 4.51
C LYS A 215 5.90 11.38 3.66
N ILE A 216 6.05 10.80 2.47
CA ILE A 216 7.20 11.01 1.62
C ILE A 216 7.10 12.34 0.89
N VAL A 217 8.09 13.20 1.14
CA VAL A 217 8.32 14.43 0.39
C VAL A 217 8.79 14.06 -1.01
N HIS A 218 7.84 13.89 -1.93
CA HIS A 218 8.15 13.76 -3.35
C HIS A 218 8.85 15.04 -3.83
N THR A 219 10.12 14.94 -4.22
CA THR A 219 10.98 16.08 -4.58
C THR A 219 10.66 16.61 -5.98
N PHE A 220 9.46 17.15 -6.17
CA PHE A 220 9.06 17.87 -7.37
C PHE A 220 9.37 19.37 -7.25
N ALA A 221 9.82 19.97 -8.36
CA ALA A 221 9.98 21.41 -8.66
C ALA A 221 11.31 22.13 -8.33
N ASP A 222 12.07 21.82 -7.28
CA ASP A 222 13.34 22.54 -6.93
C ASP A 222 14.47 22.43 -7.98
N LYS A 223 14.27 21.65 -9.06
CA LYS A 223 15.22 21.48 -10.17
C LYS A 223 14.79 22.15 -11.48
N TYR A 224 13.69 22.90 -11.45
CA TYR A 224 13.09 23.58 -12.61
C TYR A 224 12.54 24.99 -12.28
N SER A 225 12.94 25.54 -11.12
CA SER A 225 12.65 26.90 -10.64
C SER A 225 13.87 27.80 -10.76
#